data_AF-X1J452-F1
#
_entry.id   AF-X1J452-F1
#
_cell.length_a   1.000
_cell.length_b   1.000
_cell.length_c   1.000
_cell.angle_alpha   90.00
_cell.angle_beta   90.00
_cell.angle_gamma   90.00
#
_symmetry.space_group_name_H-M   'P 1'
#
loop_
_entity.id
_entity.type
_entity.pdbx_description
1 polymer ?
#
loop_
_entity_poly.entity_id
_entity_poly.type
_entity_poly.pdbx_seq_one_letter_code
_entity_poly.pdbx_strand_id
1 'polypeptide(L)'
;VGIFDKEGEIKHDEVDNIIAGVKDTNCLMWEAPLKNQQQALIFRMGINVNLGNIPPDEVLALEALRQGVRGDTLKRAYLEGKK
;
A
#
# COMPACT_ATOMS: atom_id res chain seq x y z
N VAL A 1 -5.72 -12.11 -8.13
CA VAL A 1 -6.73 -11.45 -9.02
C VAL A 1 -6.30 -10.00 -9.21
N GLY A 2 -6.39 -9.45 -10.41
CA GLY A 2 -5.87 -8.11 -10.73
C GLY A 2 -4.35 -8.04 -10.50
N ILE A 3 -3.92 -6.99 -9.78
CA ILE A 3 -2.50 -6.70 -9.50
C ILE A 3 -1.85 -7.64 -8.47
N PHE A 4 -2.59 -8.59 -7.91
CA PHE A 4 -2.07 -9.61 -7.00
C PHE A 4 -2.08 -11.00 -7.64
N ASP A 5 -1.05 -11.79 -7.35
CA ASP A 5 -0.97 -13.20 -7.74
C ASP A 5 -1.87 -14.11 -6.86
N LYS A 6 -1.63 -15.42 -6.86
CA LYS A 6 -2.44 -16.39 -6.09
C LYS A 6 -2.03 -16.41 -4.62
N GLU A 7 -0.82 -15.96 -4.35
CA GLU A 7 -0.13 -15.90 -3.08
C GLU A 7 -0.42 -14.57 -2.35
N GLY A 8 -0.97 -13.58 -3.06
CA GLY A 8 -1.34 -12.27 -2.54
C GLY A 8 -0.22 -11.24 -2.66
N GLU A 9 0.85 -11.56 -3.41
CA GLU A 9 1.98 -10.69 -3.67
C GLU A 9 1.72 -9.78 -4.87
N ILE A 10 2.40 -8.63 -4.90
CA ILE A 10 2.24 -7.63 -5.96
C ILE A 10 2.89 -8.14 -7.25
N LYS A 11 2.12 -8.11 -8.34
CA LYS A 11 2.65 -8.25 -9.70
C LYS A 11 3.26 -6.92 -10.17
N HIS A 12 4.53 -6.74 -9.88
CA HIS A 12 5.25 -5.49 -10.13
C HIS A 12 5.12 -4.98 -11.57
N ASP A 13 5.28 -5.86 -12.57
CA ASP A 13 5.19 -5.47 -13.99
C ASP A 13 3.80 -4.92 -14.36
N GLU A 14 2.73 -5.51 -13.81
CA GLU A 14 1.35 -5.09 -14.07
C GLU A 14 1.07 -3.71 -13.46
N VAL A 15 1.53 -3.50 -12.22
CA VAL A 15 1.44 -2.21 -11.53
C VAL A 15 2.23 -1.11 -12.26
N ASP A 16 3.46 -1.42 -12.66
CA ASP A 16 4.33 -0.46 -13.33
C ASP A 16 3.77 -0.05 -14.71
N ASN A 17 3.17 -1.00 -15.44
CA ASN A 17 2.48 -0.71 -16.69
C ASN A 17 1.25 0.20 -16.51
N ILE A 18 0.46 0.00 -15.46
CA ILE A 18 -0.70 0.86 -15.15
C ILE A 18 -0.23 2.27 -14.79
N ILE A 19 0.79 2.39 -13.94
CA ILE A 19 1.37 3.68 -13.54
C ILE A 19 1.91 4.43 -14.76
N ALA A 20 2.60 3.74 -15.68
CA ALA A 20 3.10 4.32 -16.91
C ALA A 20 1.98 4.79 -17.86
N GLY A 21 0.79 4.22 -17.76
CA GLY A 21 -0.38 4.56 -18.57
C GLY A 21 -1.15 5.79 -18.10
N VAL A 22 -0.89 6.30 -16.90
CA VAL A 22 -1.59 7.48 -16.34
C VAL A 22 -0.67 8.68 -16.19
N LYS A 23 -1.24 9.88 -16.34
CA LYS A 23 -0.50 11.14 -16.15
C LYS A 23 -0.29 11.50 -14.69
N ASP A 24 -1.20 11.08 -13.82
CA ASP A 24 -1.18 11.35 -12.39
C ASP A 24 -1.59 10.07 -11.66
N THR A 25 -0.74 9.56 -10.78
CA THR A 25 -1.02 8.34 -10.01
C THR A 25 -2.03 8.57 -8.89
N ASN A 26 -2.28 9.82 -8.49
CA ASN A 26 -3.26 10.16 -7.46
C ASN A 26 -4.72 10.01 -7.95
N CYS A 27 -4.95 9.82 -9.26
CA CYS A 27 -6.27 9.48 -9.78
C CYS A 27 -6.60 7.97 -9.68
N LEU A 28 -5.62 7.14 -9.32
CA LEU A 28 -5.79 5.71 -9.15
C LEU A 28 -6.25 5.39 -7.73
N MET A 29 -7.06 4.35 -7.59
CA MET A 29 -7.40 3.71 -6.32
C MET A 29 -7.15 2.21 -6.45
N TRP A 30 -6.40 1.65 -5.52
CA TRP A 30 -5.99 0.25 -5.54
C TRP A 30 -6.77 -0.55 -4.51
N GLU A 31 -7.41 -1.64 -4.94
CA GLU A 31 -8.09 -2.53 -4.00
C GLU A 31 -7.08 -3.27 -3.13
N ALA A 32 -7.23 -3.21 -1.80
CA ALA A 32 -6.32 -3.86 -0.86
C ALA A 32 -7.08 -4.42 0.36
N PRO A 33 -8.01 -5.38 0.17
CA PRO A 33 -8.80 -5.92 1.27
C PRO A 33 -7.97 -6.63 2.33
N LEU A 34 -6.76 -7.10 2.01
CA LEU A 34 -5.88 -7.81 2.95
C LEU A 34 -4.76 -6.92 3.50
N LYS A 35 -4.39 -7.13 4.76
CA LYS A 35 -3.33 -6.36 5.45
C LYS A 35 -1.99 -6.36 4.67
N ASN A 36 -1.56 -7.50 4.16
CA ASN A 36 -0.31 -7.62 3.41
C ASN A 36 -0.32 -6.77 2.13
N GLN A 37 -1.46 -6.71 1.44
CA GLN A 37 -1.64 -5.88 0.25
C GLN A 37 -1.55 -4.39 0.57
N GLN A 38 -2.17 -3.95 1.66
CA GLN A 38 -2.10 -2.56 2.14
C GLN A 38 -0.65 -2.16 2.43
N GLN A 39 0.09 -3.01 3.14
CA GLN A 39 1.49 -2.78 3.47
C GLN A 39 2.37 -2.74 2.22
N ALA A 40 2.19 -3.69 1.31
CA ALA A 40 2.99 -3.77 0.09
C ALA A 40 2.79 -2.53 -0.79
N LEU A 41 1.55 -2.05 -0.95
CA LEU A 41 1.25 -0.85 -1.71
C LEU A 41 1.76 0.43 -1.05
N ILE A 42 1.62 0.57 0.29
CA ILE A 42 2.22 1.70 1.03
C ILE A 42 3.75 1.69 0.89
N PHE A 43 4.36 0.50 0.89
CA PHE A 43 5.80 0.40 0.74
C PHE A 43 6.29 0.76 -0.65
N ARG A 44 5.53 0.39 -1.68
CA ARG A 44 5.86 0.66 -3.09
C ARG A 44 5.57 2.10 -3.50
N MET A 45 4.42 2.65 -3.10
CA MET A 45 3.88 3.92 -3.61
C MET A 45 3.88 5.06 -2.59
N GLY A 46 4.21 4.75 -1.33
CA GLY A 46 4.26 5.73 -0.23
C GLY A 46 2.99 5.77 0.61
N ILE A 47 3.09 6.46 1.74
CA ILE A 47 2.04 6.54 2.78
C ILE A 47 0.76 7.25 2.33
N ASN A 48 0.76 7.92 1.18
CA ASN A 48 -0.39 8.63 0.62
C ASN A 48 -1.08 7.88 -0.52
N VAL A 49 -0.72 6.61 -0.77
CA VAL A 49 -1.39 5.81 -1.80
C VAL A 49 -2.88 5.65 -1.49
N ASN A 50 -3.73 5.84 -2.50
CA ASN A 50 -5.17 5.66 -2.39
C ASN A 50 -5.50 4.16 -2.37
N LEU A 51 -6.17 3.70 -1.31
CA LEU A 51 -6.56 2.30 -1.15
C LEU A 51 -8.08 2.18 -1.04
N GLY A 52 -8.63 1.18 -1.72
CA GLY A 52 -10.05 0.82 -1.70
C GLY A 52 -10.27 -0.59 -1.16
N ASN A 53 -11.54 -0.95 -0.98
CA ASN A 53 -11.97 -2.26 -0.46
C ASN A 53 -11.38 -2.61 0.92
N ILE A 54 -11.12 -1.59 1.75
CA ILE A 54 -10.61 -1.76 3.11
C ILE A 54 -11.76 -2.20 4.03
N PRO A 55 -11.62 -3.31 4.79
CA PRO A 55 -12.59 -3.69 5.80
C PRO A 55 -12.81 -2.55 6.82
N PRO A 56 -14.05 -2.21 7.21
CA PRO A 56 -14.31 -1.10 8.13
C PRO A 56 -13.59 -1.21 9.48
N ASP A 57 -13.35 -2.43 9.96
CA ASP A 57 -12.62 -2.75 11.19
C ASP A 57 -11.09 -2.61 11.06
N GLU A 58 -10.53 -2.58 9.84
CA GLU A 58 -9.10 -2.37 9.60
C GLU A 58 -8.72 -0.90 9.37
N VAL A 59 -9.68 0.04 9.36
CA VAL A 59 -9.41 1.46 9.05
C VAL A 59 -8.37 2.07 10.01
N LEU A 60 -8.49 1.82 11.32
CA LEU A 60 -7.51 2.29 12.30
C LEU A 60 -6.16 1.61 12.15
N ALA A 61 -6.16 0.33 11.78
CA ALA A 61 -4.95 -0.46 11.59
C ALA A 61 -4.18 -0.01 10.34
N LEU A 62 -4.90 0.42 9.30
CA LEU A 62 -4.35 1.04 8.10
C LEU A 62 -3.73 2.41 8.41
N GLU A 63 -4.40 3.25 9.20
CA GLU A 63 -3.81 4.54 9.58
C GLU A 63 -2.55 4.36 10.45
N ALA A 64 -2.59 3.42 11.40
CA ALA A 64 -1.41 3.06 12.19
C ALA A 64 -0.24 2.58 11.31
N LEU A 65 -0.55 1.86 10.22
CA LEU A 65 0.41 1.42 9.23
C LEU A 65 1.06 2.60 8.49
N ARG A 66 0.24 3.57 8.03
CA ARG A 66 0.69 4.81 7.37
C ARG A 66 1.56 5.69 8.26
N GLN A 67 1.19 5.82 9.55
CA GLN A 67 1.94 6.61 10.54
C GLN A 67 3.19 5.92 11.08
N GLY A 68 3.45 4.67 10.70
CA GLY A 68 4.61 3.94 11.23
C GLY A 68 4.46 3.55 12.70
N VAL A 69 3.25 3.53 13.25
CA VAL A 69 2.99 3.20 14.67
C VAL A 69 2.47 1.77 14.86
N ARG A 70 2.40 0.99 13.77
CA ARG A 70 2.15 -0.46 13.80
C ARG A 70 3.50 -1.21 13.79
N GLY A 71 3.59 -2.35 14.47
CA GLY A 71 4.83 -3.12 14.55
C GLY A 71 5.46 -3.43 13.19
N ASP A 72 4.64 -3.64 12.16
CA ASP A 72 5.08 -3.93 10.79
C ASP A 72 5.81 -2.74 10.11
N THR A 73 5.56 -1.49 10.54
CA THR A 73 6.11 -0.27 9.92
C THR A 73 6.97 0.58 10.85
N LEU A 74 6.98 0.31 12.15
CA LEU A 74 7.73 1.05 13.17
C LEU A 74 9.24 1.12 12.90
N LYS A 75 9.85 0.00 12.52
CA LYS A 75 11.29 -0.03 12.20
C LYS A 75 11.63 0.90 11.03
N ARG A 76 10.79 0.93 10.00
CA ARG A 76 11.00 1.78 8.82
C ARG A 76 10.87 3.25 9.18
N ALA A 77 9.79 3.63 9.88
CA ALA A 77 9.57 5.01 10.30
C ALA A 77 10.71 5.54 11.19
N TYR A 78 11.21 4.72 12.12
CA TYR A 78 12.35 5.08 12.97
C TYR A 78 13.64 5.35 12.17
N LEU A 79 13.90 4.57 11.10
CA LEU A 79 15.07 4.76 10.25
C LEU A 79 14.95 5.99 9.34
N GLU A 80 13.75 6.28 8.84
CA GLU A 80 13.49 7.46 7.98
C GLU A 80 13.60 8.77 8.77
N GLY A 81 13.16 8.81 10.04
CA GLY A 81 13.26 10.00 10.90
C GLY A 81 14.67 10.32 11.44
N LYS A 82 15.68 9.50 11.11
CA LYS A 82 17.10 9.73 11.47
C LYS A 82 17.91 10.41 10.37
N LYS A 83 17.34 10.60 9.18
CA LYS A 83 17.95 11.35 8.08
C LYS A 83 17.67 12.84 8.23
#